data_AF-A0A165NW64-F1
#
_entry.id   AF-A0A165NW64-F1
#
_cell.length_a   1.000
_cell.length_b   1.000
_cell.length_c   1.000
_cell.angle_alpha   90.00
_cell.angle_beta   90.00
_cell.angle_gamma   90.00
#
_symmetry.space_group_name_H-M   'P 1'
#
loop_
_entity.id
_entity.type
_entity.pdbx_description
1 polymer ?
#
loop_
_entity_poly.entity_id
_entity_poly.type
_entity_poly.pdbx_seq_one_letter_code
_entity_poly.pdbx_strand_id
1 'polypeptide(L)'
;MGGLYTKENDTIVEMINTRILVQPDNQDLILVKCDWFKVDENEYMPTLSLSEIAKQLEVVYGDNLFIDVWVELGLAGYIYRYNSMDKTWSEHGRTRGFA
;
A
#
# COMPACT_ATOMS: atom_id res chain seq x y z
N MET A 1 -20.14 -9.41 9.56
CA MET A 1 -19.90 -8.11 8.90
C MET A 1 -18.80 -8.32 7.88
N GLY A 2 -19.15 -8.32 6.59
CA GLY A 2 -18.21 -8.61 5.52
C GLY A 2 -17.36 -7.38 5.21
N GLY A 3 -16.04 -7.52 5.24
CA GLY A 3 -15.14 -6.54 4.63
C GLY A 3 -15.43 -6.46 3.14
N LEU A 4 -15.51 -5.24 2.61
CA LEU A 4 -15.59 -5.01 1.18
C LEU A 4 -14.22 -5.31 0.58
N TYR A 5 -14.06 -6.49 -0.02
CA TYR A 5 -12.88 -6.82 -0.82
C TYR A 5 -13.07 -6.22 -2.21
N THR A 6 -12.15 -5.36 -2.63
CA THR A 6 -12.12 -4.83 -3.99
C THR A 6 -10.90 -5.35 -4.73
N LYS A 7 -11.14 -5.88 -5.93
CA LYS A 7 -10.11 -6.47 -6.81
C LYS A 7 -9.22 -5.42 -7.46
N GLU A 8 -9.75 -4.20 -7.61
CA GLU A 8 -9.03 -3.00 -7.99
C GLU A 8 -9.35 -1.95 -6.94
N ASN A 9 -8.32 -1.34 -6.36
CA ASN A 9 -8.49 -0.29 -5.36
C ASN A 9 -7.72 0.94 -5.82
N ASP A 10 -8.49 1.88 -6.37
CA ASP A 10 -7.98 3.15 -6.88
C ASP A 10 -7.85 4.21 -5.77
N THR A 11 -7.79 3.79 -4.51
CA THR A 11 -7.44 4.69 -3.42
C THR A 11 -6.05 5.26 -3.69
N ILE A 12 -5.99 6.57 -3.88
CA ILE A 12 -4.75 7.32 -4.07
C ILE A 12 -4.18 7.67 -2.70
N VAL A 13 -2.88 7.45 -2.53
CA VAL A 13 -2.14 7.74 -1.30
C VAL A 13 -0.99 8.70 -1.60
N GLU A 14 -0.74 9.62 -0.67
CA GLU A 14 0.41 10.52 -0.73
C GLU A 14 1.67 9.77 -0.32
N MET A 15 2.70 9.76 -1.16
CA MET A 15 3.92 8.99 -0.92
C MET A 15 4.89 9.66 0.09
N ILE A 16 4.47 10.75 0.73
CA ILE A 16 5.29 11.50 1.71
C ILE A 16 5.19 10.90 3.11
N ASN A 17 3.97 10.63 3.59
CA ASN A 17 3.68 10.14 4.94
C ASN A 17 3.20 8.68 4.94
N THR A 18 3.46 7.96 3.86
CA THR A 18 3.09 6.57 3.69
C THR A 18 4.24 5.64 4.08
N ARG A 19 3.92 4.52 4.74
CA ARG A 19 4.84 3.42 4.99
C ARG A 19 4.34 2.18 4.27
N ILE A 20 5.24 1.50 3.59
CA ILE A 20 4.91 0.31 2.81
C ILE A 20 5.72 -0.86 3.34
N LEU A 21 5.03 -1.87 3.84
CA LEU A 21 5.61 -3.12 4.30
C LEU A 21 5.26 -4.23 3.30
N VAL A 22 6.24 -5.03 2.92
CA VAL A 22 6.06 -6.15 2.00
C VAL A 22 6.53 -7.41 2.68
N GLN A 23 5.69 -8.44 2.62
CA GLN A 23 5.96 -9.75 3.15
C GLN A 23 5.91 -10.76 2.00
N PRO A 24 7.02 -11.00 1.29
CA PRO A 24 7.11 -12.09 0.33
C PRO A 24 7.04 -13.44 1.06
N ASP A 25 6.59 -14.47 0.35
CA ASP A 25 6.56 -15.83 0.88
C ASP A 25 7.98 -16.33 1.23
N ASN A 26 8.10 -16.93 2.42
CA ASN A 26 9.37 -17.44 2.98
C ASN A 26 10.51 -16.40 3.12
N GLN A 27 10.20 -15.11 3.17
CA GLN A 27 11.18 -14.04 3.43
C GLN A 27 10.84 -13.27 4.71
N ASP A 28 11.75 -12.42 5.17
CA ASP A 28 11.45 -11.49 6.27
C ASP A 28 10.57 -10.34 5.77
N LEU A 29 9.92 -9.64 6.72
CA LEU A 29 9.16 -8.43 6.45
C LEU A 29 10.10 -7.31 6.00
N ILE A 30 9.79 -6.68 4.86
CA ILE A 30 10.61 -5.63 4.24
C ILE A 30 9.89 -4.29 4.32
N LEU A 31 10.55 -3.28 4.90
CA LEU A 31 10.12 -1.90 4.78
C LEU A 31 10.62 -1.32 3.46
N VAL A 32 9.70 -1.02 2.54
CA VAL A 32 10.01 -0.41 1.25
C VAL A 32 9.96 1.10 1.39
N LYS A 33 11.04 1.77 0.97
CA LYS A 33 11.09 3.23 0.95
C LYS A 33 10.24 3.78 -0.20
N CYS A 34 9.51 4.86 0.05
CA CYS A 34 8.64 5.47 -0.97
C CYS A 34 9.40 6.05 -2.17
N ASP A 35 10.67 6.42 -1.99
CA ASP A 35 11.56 6.91 -3.06
C ASP A 35 11.93 5.85 -4.11
N TRP A 36 11.65 4.58 -3.83
CA TRP A 36 11.87 3.47 -4.75
C TRP A 36 10.78 3.37 -5.83
N PHE A 37 9.60 3.93 -5.57
CA PHE A 37 8.47 3.83 -6.50
C PHE A 37 8.60 4.84 -7.63
N LYS A 38 8.16 4.40 -8.82
CA LYS A 38 7.95 5.30 -9.95
C LYS A 38 6.63 6.03 -9.74
N VAL A 39 6.71 7.35 -9.60
CA VAL A 39 5.59 8.28 -9.44
C VAL A 39 5.49 9.18 -10.66
N ASP A 40 4.33 9.78 -10.92
CA ASP A 40 4.22 10.82 -11.95
C ASP A 40 4.94 12.10 -11.48
N GLU A 41 5.97 12.50 -12.22
CA GLU A 41 6.79 13.68 -11.91
C GLU A 41 6.08 15.01 -12.23
N ASN A 42 4.91 14.98 -12.88
CA ASN A 42 4.15 16.18 -13.22
C ASN A 42 3.26 16.69 -12.08
N GLU A 43 3.14 15.94 -10.99
CA GLU A 43 2.33 16.34 -9.83
C GLU A 43 3.14 17.15 -8.81
N TYR A 44 2.48 18.14 -8.20
CA TYR A 44 3.08 18.93 -7.12
C TYR A 44 3.42 18.08 -5.87
N MET A 45 2.77 16.92 -5.73
CA MET A 45 2.96 15.98 -4.64
C MET A 45 3.00 14.56 -5.22
N PRO A 46 3.98 13.71 -4.82
CA PRO A 46 4.06 12.35 -5.35
C PRO A 46 2.91 11.51 -4.79
N THR A 47 2.05 11.01 -5.67
CA THR A 47 0.93 10.14 -5.31
C THR A 47 0.98 8.82 -6.07
N LEU A 48 0.39 7.77 -5.50
CA LEU A 48 0.13 6.50 -6.19
C LEU A 48 -1.20 5.91 -5.75
N SER A 49 -1.86 5.20 -6.65
CA SER A 49 -2.93 4.29 -6.26
C SER A 49 -2.38 3.02 -5.59
N LEU A 50 -3.19 2.43 -4.70
CA LEU A 50 -2.87 1.11 -4.13
C LEU A 50 -2.65 0.07 -5.24
N SER A 51 -3.45 0.12 -6.31
CA SER A 51 -3.27 -0.71 -7.51
C SER A 51 -1.88 -0.57 -8.15
N GLU A 52 -1.35 0.65 -8.27
CA GLU A 52 0.00 0.88 -8.82
C GLU A 52 1.11 0.40 -7.88
N ILE A 53 0.94 0.58 -6.57
CA ILE A 53 1.86 0.06 -5.56
C ILE A 53 1.96 -1.47 -5.68
N ALA A 54 0.83 -2.18 -5.74
CA ALA A 54 0.80 -3.64 -5.92
C ALA A 54 1.51 -4.06 -7.21
N LYS A 55 1.18 -3.43 -8.35
CA LYS A 55 1.80 -3.74 -9.65
C LYS A 55 3.33 -3.60 -9.61
N GLN A 56 3.85 -2.53 -9.01
CA GLN A 56 5.29 -2.31 -8.93
C GLN A 56 5.99 -3.32 -8.02
N LEU A 57 5.35 -3.72 -6.92
CA LEU A 57 5.91 -4.66 -5.95
C LEU A 57 5.82 -6.13 -6.42
N GLU A 58 4.76 -6.53 -7.12
CA GLU A 58 4.64 -7.86 -7.73
C GLU A 58 5.76 -8.11 -8.78
N VAL A 59 6.12 -7.08 -9.56
CA VAL A 59 7.22 -7.18 -10.53
C VAL A 59 8.56 -7.50 -9.87
N VAL A 60 8.73 -7.12 -8.59
CA VAL A 60 10.03 -7.15 -7.91
C VAL A 60 10.14 -8.28 -6.92
N TYR A 61 9.07 -8.57 -6.19
CA TYR A 61 9.02 -9.61 -5.17
C TYR A 61 8.24 -10.86 -5.60
N GLY A 62 7.58 -10.82 -6.76
CA GLY A 62 6.83 -11.94 -7.34
C GLY A 62 5.35 -11.98 -6.93
N ASP A 63 4.67 -13.07 -7.29
CA ASP A 63 3.20 -13.18 -7.20
C ASP A 63 2.69 -13.78 -5.87
N ASN A 64 3.56 -14.03 -4.89
CA ASN A 64 3.17 -14.57 -3.58
C ASN A 64 3.68 -13.68 -2.44
N LEU A 65 2.91 -12.64 -2.12
CA LEU A 65 3.25 -11.64 -1.12
C LEU A 65 2.01 -10.98 -0.50
N PHE A 66 2.21 -10.42 0.69
CA PHE A 66 1.29 -9.45 1.30
C PHE A 66 1.93 -8.06 1.27
N ILE A 67 1.11 -7.02 1.06
CA ILE A 67 1.55 -5.62 1.14
C ILE A 67 0.68 -4.91 2.17
N ASP A 68 1.29 -4.28 3.15
CA ASP A 68 0.60 -3.33 4.03
C ASP A 68 1.00 -1.91 3.64
N VAL A 69 0.02 -1.10 3.28
CA VAL A 69 0.19 0.34 3.03
C VAL A 69 -0.43 1.09 4.20
N TRP A 70 0.42 1.70 5.01
CA TRP A 70 0.01 2.52 6.13
C TRP A 70 0.12 4.00 5.76
N VAL A 71 -1.02 4.67 5.69
CA VAL A 71 -1.14 6.10 5.41
C VAL A 71 -1.53 6.82 6.69
N GLU A 72 -0.83 7.89 7.02
CA GLU A 72 -1.17 8.77 8.13
C GLU A 72 -1.66 10.12 7.60
N LEU A 73 -2.93 10.44 7.86
CA LEU A 73 -3.48 11.78 7.71
C LEU A 73 -3.53 12.39 9.11
N GLY A 74 -3.28 13.70 9.26
CA GLY A 74 -3.02 14.31 10.58
C GLY A 74 -3.95 13.86 11.73
N LEU A 75 -5.25 13.68 11.48
CA LEU A 75 -6.22 13.24 12.50
C LEU A 75 -6.70 11.78 12.36
N ALA A 76 -6.23 11.04 11.36
CA ALA A 76 -6.61 9.65 11.12
C ALA A 76 -5.61 8.94 10.21
N GLY A 77 -5.25 7.71 10.52
CA GLY A 77 -4.50 6.86 9.58
C GLY A 77 -5.28 5.63 9.18
N TYR A 78 -4.88 5.06 8.05
CA TYR A 78 -5.48 3.89 7.43
C TYR A 78 -4.40 2.89 7.09
N ILE A 79 -4.69 1.61 7.32
CA ILE A 79 -3.83 0.51 6.92
C ILE A 79 -4.60 -0.32 5.90
N TYR A 80 -4.07 -0.40 4.69
CA TYR A 80 -4.60 -1.22 3.62
C TYR A 80 -3.72 -2.46 3.45
N ARG A 81 -4.33 -3.63 3.32
CA ARG A 81 -3.63 -4.89 3.05
C ARG A 81 -3.98 -5.41 1.67
N TYR A 82 -2.97 -5.69 0.88
CA TYR A 82 -3.05 -6.44 -0.37
C TYR A 82 -2.69 -7.91 -0.13
N ASN A 83 -3.42 -8.80 -0.80
CA ASN A 83 -3.07 -10.19 -0.96
C ASN A 83 -2.88 -10.49 -2.45
N SER A 84 -1.66 -10.83 -2.87
CA SER A 84 -1.37 -11.08 -4.29
C SER A 84 -2.03 -12.36 -4.82
N MET A 85 -2.36 -13.32 -3.95
CA MET A 85 -2.97 -14.59 -4.35
C MET A 85 -4.39 -14.42 -4.88
N ASP A 86 -5.18 -13.54 -4.26
CA ASP A 86 -6.55 -13.23 -4.69
C ASP A 86 -6.67 -11.88 -5.43
N LYS A 87 -5.56 -11.11 -5.47
CA LYS A 87 -5.47 -9.77 -6.04
C LYS A 87 -6.51 -8.83 -5.45
N THR A 88 -6.69 -8.89 -4.13
CA THR A 88 -7.65 -8.01 -3.44
C THR A 88 -6.97 -7.12 -2.42
N TRP A 89 -7.52 -5.92 -2.30
CA TRP A 89 -7.24 -5.01 -1.22
C TRP A 89 -8.34 -5.09 -0.16
N SER A 90 -7.94 -4.91 1.09
CA SER A 90 -8.83 -4.78 2.22
C SER A 90 -8.34 -3.66 3.15
N GLU A 91 -9.27 -2.93 3.77
CA GLU A 91 -8.91 -2.06 4.90
C GLU A 91 -8.60 -2.97 6.11
N HIS A 92 -7.33 -3.02 6.51
CA HIS A 92 -6.86 -3.87 7.60
C HIS A 92 -7.00 -3.21 8.97
N GLY A 93 -6.90 -1.88 9.04
CA GLY A 93 -7.02 -1.15 10.29
C GLY A 93 -7.04 0.37 10.13
N ARG A 94 -7.28 1.05 11.25
CA ARG A 94 -7.26 2.51 11.37
C ARG A 94 -6.43 2.95 12.56
N THR A 95 -5.72 4.06 12.44
CA THR A 95 -4.99 4.72 13.53
C THR A 95 -5.64 6.08 13.84
N ARG A 96 -5.32 6.66 14.99
CA ARG A 96 -5.88 7.95 15.45
C ARG A 96 -5.17 9.18 14.89
N GLY A 97 -4.26 9.02 13.91
CA GLY A 97 -3.42 10.13 13.44
C GLY A 97 -2.35 10.53 14.46
N PHE A 98 -1.46 11.42 14.03
CA PHE A 98 -0.56 12.17 14.92
C PHE A 98 -1.06 13.62 14.99
N ALA A 99 -1.75 13.97 16.08
CA ALA A 99 -2.18 15.33 16.38
C ALA A 99 -1.05 16.18 16.96
#